data_AF-M5BRJ2-F1
#
_entry.id   AF-M5BRJ2-F1
#
_cell.length_a   1.000
_cell.length_b   1.000
_cell.length_c   1.000
_cell.angle_alpha   90.00
_cell.angle_beta   90.00
_cell.angle_gamma   90.00
#
_symmetry.space_group_name_H-M   'P 1'
#
loop_
_entity.id
_entity.type
_entity.pdbx_description
1 polymer ?
#
loop_
_entity_poly.entity_id
_entity_poly.type
_entity_poly.pdbx_seq_one_letter_code
_entity_poly.pdbx_strand_id
1 'polypeptide(L)'
;MPGQFQKMQEAFENEYNEHKAGKKLRWMNNLGTVALDVELEDRVVNADATPLEAAVVELFSEQNIWGIDDLSGKLGINDSAPIRAALMFWTSNGVLKPLEDGKYELLERLEAEESVARRPILNLQTSAEATSGPTVEDMAQQAAQMEIFWNVGLSELISDLT
;
A
#
# COMPACT_ATOMS: atom_id res chain seq x y z
N MET A 1 -4.72 15.96 11.22
CA MET A 1 -4.15 15.70 9.89
C MET A 1 -3.31 16.89 9.54
N PRO A 2 -2.04 16.73 9.12
CA PRO A 2 -1.22 17.85 8.67
C PRO A 2 -1.62 18.30 7.26
N GLY A 3 -1.07 19.44 6.85
CA GLY A 3 -0.93 19.77 5.43
C GLY A 3 -2.20 20.25 4.71
N GLN A 4 -2.29 19.94 3.42
CA GLN A 4 -3.39 20.30 2.52
C GLN A 4 -4.73 19.75 3.03
N PHE A 5 -4.71 18.53 3.57
CA PHE A 5 -5.88 17.92 4.18
C PHE A 5 -6.43 18.72 5.34
N GLN A 6 -5.55 19.30 6.17
CA GLN A 6 -5.98 20.14 7.29
C GLN A 6 -6.78 21.36 6.81
N LYS A 7 -6.26 22.06 5.79
CA LYS A 7 -6.91 23.24 5.23
C LYS A 7 -8.29 22.91 4.64
N MET A 8 -8.40 21.75 3.98
CA MET A 8 -9.66 21.29 3.39
C MET A 8 -10.68 20.92 4.47
N GLN A 9 -10.24 20.27 5.56
CA GLN A 9 -11.07 19.99 6.72
C GLN A 9 -11.57 21.29 7.37
N GLU A 10 -10.68 22.25 7.60
CA GLU A 10 -11.03 23.53 8.22
C GLU A 10 -12.02 24.34 7.36
N ALA A 11 -11.82 24.39 6.04
CA ALA A 11 -12.73 25.06 5.12
C ALA A 11 -14.13 24.43 5.14
N PHE A 12 -14.20 23.09 5.12
CA PHE A 12 -15.47 22.37 5.21
C PHE A 12 -16.14 22.57 6.57
N GLU A 13 -15.37 22.57 7.66
CA GLU A 13 -15.91 22.80 9.01
C GLU A 13 -16.52 24.20 9.15
N ASN A 14 -15.89 25.21 8.55
CA ASN A 14 -16.44 26.56 8.56
C ASN A 14 -17.78 26.62 7.80
N GLU A 15 -17.82 26.09 6.57
CA GLU A 15 -19.04 26.06 5.75
C GLU A 15 -20.15 25.22 6.39
N TYR A 16 -19.80 24.09 7.01
CA TYR A 16 -20.74 23.24 7.71
C TYR A 16 -21.35 23.93 8.93
N ASN A 17 -20.53 24.63 9.72
CA ASN A 17 -20.99 25.38 10.90
C ASN A 17 -21.89 26.55 10.52
N GLU A 18 -21.57 27.26 9.43
CA GLU A 18 -22.41 28.34 8.89
C GLU A 18 -23.78 27.81 8.42
N HIS A 19 -23.80 26.68 7.71
CA HIS A 19 -25.01 26.16 7.09
C HIS A 19 -25.86 25.26 8.01
N LYS A 20 -25.26 24.69 9.07
CA LYS A 20 -25.90 23.72 9.99
C LYS A 20 -25.64 24.08 11.46
N ALA A 21 -25.94 25.32 11.85
CA ALA A 21 -25.83 25.78 13.23
C ALA A 21 -26.49 24.83 14.24
N GLY A 22 -25.75 24.46 15.30
CA GLY A 22 -26.20 23.54 16.36
C GLY A 22 -25.81 22.07 16.17
N LYS A 23 -25.13 21.71 15.08
CA LYS A 23 -24.52 20.37 14.90
C LYS A 23 -23.01 20.45 15.08
N LYS A 24 -22.43 19.48 15.79
CA LYS A 24 -20.97 19.37 15.98
C LYS A 24 -20.39 18.41 14.95
N LEU A 25 -19.45 18.88 14.12
CA LEU A 25 -18.65 18.04 13.24
C LEU A 25 -17.58 17.31 14.06
N ARG A 26 -17.35 16.02 13.76
CA ARG A 26 -16.25 15.25 14.33
C ARG A 26 -15.54 14.54 13.20
N TRP A 27 -14.28 14.89 12.95
CA TRP A 27 -13.42 14.20 12.01
C TRP A 27 -13.05 12.81 12.55
N MET A 28 -13.35 11.76 11.78
CA MET A 28 -13.00 10.37 12.09
C MET A 28 -11.86 9.94 11.17
N ASN A 29 -10.63 10.37 11.50
CA ASN A 29 -9.44 10.17 10.67
C ASN A 29 -9.05 8.70 10.46
N ASN A 30 -9.58 7.80 11.29
CA ASN A 30 -9.40 6.36 11.20
C ASN A 30 -10.47 5.66 10.35
N LEU A 31 -11.48 6.40 9.88
CA LEU A 31 -12.61 5.87 9.11
C LEU A 31 -12.74 6.66 7.81
N GLY A 32 -12.22 6.11 6.73
CA GLY A 32 -12.30 6.72 5.41
C GLY A 32 -11.31 6.13 4.43
N THR A 33 -11.62 6.29 3.16
CA THR A 33 -10.75 6.01 2.02
C THR A 33 -10.72 7.27 1.18
N VAL A 34 -9.53 7.68 0.78
CA VAL A 34 -9.29 8.87 -0.01
C VAL A 34 -8.58 8.45 -1.29
N ALA A 35 -9.19 8.77 -2.43
CA ALA A 35 -8.53 8.60 -3.72
C ALA A 35 -7.47 9.70 -3.87
N LEU A 36 -6.22 9.31 -4.09
CA LEU A 36 -5.08 10.18 -4.27
C LEU A 36 -4.43 9.93 -5.63
N ASP A 37 -4.05 11.01 -6.29
CA ASP A 37 -3.21 10.97 -7.48
C ASP A 37 -1.84 11.53 -7.07
N VAL A 38 -0.83 10.66 -6.98
CA VAL A 38 0.54 11.02 -6.61
C VAL A 38 1.34 11.25 -7.88
N GLU A 39 1.63 12.51 -8.19
CA GLU A 39 2.48 12.91 -9.31
C GLU A 39 3.96 12.78 -8.93
N LEU A 40 4.69 11.89 -9.61
CA LEU A 40 6.14 11.71 -9.54
C LEU A 40 6.78 12.21 -10.84
N GLU A 41 8.11 12.32 -10.90
CA GLU A 41 8.81 12.81 -12.10
C GLU A 41 8.51 11.98 -13.36
N ASP A 42 8.36 10.66 -13.24
CA ASP A 42 8.22 9.74 -14.38
C ASP A 42 6.80 9.22 -14.61
N ARG A 43 5.90 9.33 -13.62
CA ARG A 43 4.56 8.75 -13.66
C ARG A 43 3.61 9.36 -12.62
N VAL A 44 2.33 9.02 -12.76
CA VAL A 44 1.29 9.32 -11.76
C VAL A 44 0.80 8.00 -11.16
N VAL A 45 0.79 7.91 -9.83
CA VAL A 45 0.31 6.74 -9.09
C VAL A 45 -1.04 7.07 -8.45
N ASN A 46 -2.09 6.39 -8.90
CA ASN A 46 -3.44 6.55 -8.32
C ASN A 46 -3.62 5.50 -7.22
N ALA A 47 -3.99 5.92 -6.02
CA ALA A 47 -4.13 5.05 -4.86
C ALA A 47 -5.34 5.42 -3.99
N ASP A 48 -6.09 4.41 -3.58
CA ASP A 48 -7.12 4.54 -2.54
C ASP A 48 -6.46 4.36 -1.17
N ALA A 49 -6.14 5.48 -0.52
CA ALA A 49 -5.37 5.53 0.72
C ALA A 49 -6.25 5.92 1.91
N THR A 50 -5.90 5.45 3.10
CA THR A 50 -6.45 5.97 4.35
C THR A 50 -5.95 7.40 4.58
N PRO A 51 -6.67 8.21 5.38
CA PRO A 51 -6.21 9.56 5.72
C PRO A 51 -4.80 9.58 6.35
N LEU A 52 -4.42 8.52 7.06
CA LEU A 52 -3.07 8.41 7.63
C LEU A 52 -2.02 8.18 6.55
N GLU A 53 -2.27 7.25 5.62
CA GLU A 53 -1.40 7.01 4.47
C GLU A 53 -1.23 8.28 3.63
N ALA A 54 -2.32 9.02 3.40
CA ALA A 54 -2.31 10.32 2.74
C ALA A 54 -1.39 11.32 3.45
N ALA A 55 -1.51 11.43 4.78
CA ALA A 55 -0.66 12.32 5.57
C ALA A 55 0.82 11.91 5.55
N VAL A 56 1.12 10.60 5.52
CA VAL A 56 2.49 10.11 5.42
C VAL A 56 3.12 10.52 4.10
N VAL A 57 2.45 10.28 2.96
CA VAL A 57 3.01 10.62 1.64
C VAL A 57 3.16 12.13 1.44
N GLU A 58 2.27 12.93 2.04
CA GLU A 58 2.38 14.39 1.98
C GLU A 58 3.69 14.90 2.63
N LEU A 59 4.14 14.28 3.72
CA LEU A 59 5.41 14.65 4.37
C LEU A 59 6.63 14.39 3.48
N PHE A 60 6.55 13.43 2.56
CA PHE A 60 7.60 13.19 1.57
C PHE A 60 7.73 14.30 0.52
N SER A 61 6.74 15.21 0.41
CA SER A 61 6.85 16.42 -0.42
C SER A 61 7.77 17.49 0.19
N GLU A 62 8.00 17.46 1.50
CA GLU A 62 8.94 18.38 2.18
C GLU A 62 10.37 17.85 2.19
N GLN A 63 10.53 16.53 2.27
CA GLN A 63 11.82 15.85 2.40
C GLN A 63 11.73 14.42 1.86
N ASN A 64 12.75 14.01 1.09
CA ASN A 64 12.72 12.72 0.39
C ASN A 64 13.00 11.52 1.31
N ILE A 65 13.68 11.70 2.44
CA ILE A 65 14.09 10.61 3.34
C ILE A 65 13.54 10.84 4.73
N TRP A 66 12.78 9.89 5.24
CA TRP A 66 12.17 9.97 6.57
C TRP A 66 12.44 8.71 7.41
N GLY A 67 12.70 8.92 8.71
CA GLY A 67 12.69 7.86 9.72
C GLY A 67 11.29 7.63 10.28
N ILE A 68 11.03 6.42 10.80
CA ILE A 68 9.73 6.07 11.42
C ILE A 68 9.46 6.96 12.65
N ASP A 69 10.47 7.20 13.49
CA ASP A 69 10.34 8.04 14.69
C ASP A 69 10.13 9.52 14.36
N ASP A 70 10.71 10.00 13.25
CA ASP A 70 10.52 11.39 12.80
C ASP A 70 9.09 11.60 12.28
N LEU A 71 8.57 10.63 11.52
CA LEU A 71 7.18 10.63 11.04
C LEU A 71 6.18 10.54 12.20
N SER A 72 6.44 9.69 13.18
CA SER A 72 5.57 9.54 14.36
C SER A 72 5.50 10.84 15.16
N GLY A 73 6.64 11.51 15.36
CA GLY A 73 6.73 12.83 15.99
C GLY A 73 6.00 13.93 15.22
N LYS A 74 6.14 13.97 13.87
CA LYS A 74 5.46 14.95 13.01
C LYS A 74 3.95 14.75 12.97
N LEU A 75 3.49 13.51 12.96
CA LEU A 75 2.07 13.16 12.90
C LEU A 75 1.41 13.15 14.28
N GLY A 76 2.19 13.23 15.36
CA GLY A 76 1.70 13.18 16.74
C GLY A 76 1.13 11.81 17.12
N ILE A 77 1.65 10.74 16.52
CA ILE A 77 1.20 9.37 16.72
C ILE A 77 2.22 8.65 17.57
N ASN A 78 1.81 8.21 18.77
CA ASN A 78 2.71 7.54 19.71
C ASN A 78 3.02 6.09 19.31
N ASP A 79 2.17 5.47 18.49
CA ASP A 79 2.34 4.10 18.01
C ASP A 79 3.00 4.07 16.62
N SER A 80 4.05 3.26 16.49
CA SER A 80 4.80 3.09 15.24
C SER A 80 4.15 2.09 14.28
N ALA A 81 3.28 1.20 14.77
CA ALA A 81 2.61 0.19 13.95
C ALA A 81 1.80 0.78 12.78
N PRO A 82 0.91 1.79 12.98
CA PRO A 82 0.14 2.35 11.88
C PRO A 82 1.01 3.15 10.88
N ILE A 83 2.09 3.78 11.36
CA ILE A 83 3.08 4.45 10.49
C ILE A 83 3.78 3.42 9.60
N ARG A 84 4.22 2.31 10.18
CA ARG A 84 4.90 1.24 9.44
C ARG A 84 3.96 0.60 8.41
N ALA A 85 2.69 0.39 8.75
CA ALA A 85 1.67 -0.09 7.81
C ALA A 85 1.51 0.88 6.62
N ALA A 86 1.42 2.19 6.89
CA ALA A 86 1.31 3.20 5.84
C ALA A 86 2.55 3.25 4.94
N LEU A 87 3.75 3.12 5.50
CA LEU A 87 5.00 3.06 4.73
C LEU A 87 5.07 1.81 3.85
N MET A 88 4.61 0.66 4.34
CA MET A 88 4.54 -0.58 3.57
C MET A 88 3.51 -0.50 2.43
N PHE A 89 2.38 0.18 2.67
CA PHE A 89 1.40 0.48 1.62
C PHE A 89 2.03 1.27 0.47
N TRP A 90 2.74 2.37 0.76
CA TRP A 90 3.39 3.17 -0.28
C TRP A 90 4.58 2.49 -0.93
N THR A 91 5.28 1.64 -0.20
CA THR A 91 6.32 0.76 -0.77
C THR A 91 5.71 -0.21 -1.79
N SER A 92 4.55 -0.80 -1.46
CA SER A 92 3.83 -1.73 -2.35
C SER A 92 3.27 -1.03 -3.59
N ASN A 93 2.92 0.25 -3.48
CA ASN A 93 2.53 1.10 -4.61
C ASN A 93 3.74 1.64 -5.41
N GLY A 94 4.97 1.31 -5.01
CA GLY A 94 6.19 1.72 -5.71
C GLY A 94 6.51 3.22 -5.61
N VAL A 95 6.00 3.88 -4.56
CA VAL A 95 6.26 5.29 -4.25
C VAL A 95 7.45 5.42 -3.30
N LEU A 96 7.63 4.48 -2.36
CA LEU A 96 8.71 4.50 -1.36
C LEU A 96 9.63 3.28 -1.48
N LYS A 97 10.87 3.41 -1.02
CA LYS A 97 11.85 2.33 -0.85
C LYS A 97 12.39 2.28 0.58
N PRO A 98 12.43 1.10 1.22
CA PRO A 98 13.09 0.95 2.52
C PRO A 98 14.61 1.00 2.38
N LEU A 99 15.26 1.69 3.30
CA LEU A 99 16.73 1.75 3.45
C LEU A 99 17.17 0.84 4.62
N GLU A 100 18.45 0.46 4.63
CA GLU A 100 19.03 -0.41 5.67
C GLU A 100 18.96 0.20 7.08
N ASP A 101 18.95 1.54 7.18
CA ASP A 101 18.92 2.29 8.44
C ASP A 101 17.52 2.39 9.08
N GLY A 102 16.52 1.65 8.60
CA GLY A 102 15.13 1.76 9.06
C GLY A 102 14.44 3.06 8.63
N LYS A 103 14.98 3.70 7.59
CA LYS A 103 14.44 4.89 6.93
C LYS A 103 13.76 4.51 5.62
N TYR A 104 12.98 5.43 5.08
CA TYR A 104 12.31 5.29 3.80
C TYR A 104 12.67 6.46 2.91
N GLU A 105 12.91 6.18 1.63
CA GLU A 105 13.24 7.17 0.61
C GLU A 105 12.14 7.20 -0.45
N LEU A 106 11.81 8.41 -0.92
CA LEU A 106 10.89 8.67 -2.03
C LEU A 106 11.52 8.26 -3.37
N LEU A 107 10.83 7.39 -4.11
CA LEU A 107 11.22 6.95 -5.44
C LEU A 107 10.58 7.83 -6.53
N GLU A 108 11.22 8.97 -6.82
CA GLU A 108 10.79 9.90 -7.88
C GLU A 108 10.86 9.30 -9.28
N ARG A 109 11.82 8.40 -9.52
CA ARG A 109 11.95 7.65 -10.77
C ARG A 109 12.08 6.18 -10.44
N LEU A 110 11.36 5.33 -11.16
CA LEU A 110 11.76 3.93 -11.22
C LEU A 110 13.07 3.89 -11.98
N GLU A 111 14.14 3.56 -11.29
CA GLU A 111 15.26 2.92 -11.96
C GLU A 111 14.66 1.67 -12.60
N ALA A 112 14.43 1.73 -13.91
CA ALA A 112 14.17 0.56 -14.71
C ALA A 112 15.38 -0.33 -14.46
N GLU A 113 15.22 -1.32 -13.58
CA GLU A 113 16.01 -2.54 -13.60
C GLU A 113 16.24 -2.84 -15.08
N GLU A 114 17.51 -2.70 -15.51
CA GLU A 114 17.89 -2.93 -16.89
C GLU A 114 17.17 -4.19 -17.34
N SER A 115 16.33 -4.04 -18.35
CA SER A 115 15.67 -5.16 -18.98
C SER A 115 16.76 -6.15 -19.37
N VAL A 116 17.00 -7.17 -18.54
CA VAL A 116 17.79 -8.32 -18.94
C VAL A 116 16.98 -8.91 -20.08
N ALA A 117 17.47 -8.63 -21.28
CA ALA A 117 16.77 -8.77 -22.54
C ALA A 117 15.83 -9.98 -22.53
N ARG A 118 14.52 -9.72 -22.44
CA ARG A 118 13.53 -10.65 -23.00
C ARG A 118 13.79 -10.64 -24.49
N ARG A 119 14.74 -11.49 -24.93
CA ARG A 119 14.89 -11.84 -26.33
C ARG A 119 13.49 -12.24 -26.79
N PRO A 120 12.89 -11.58 -27.80
CA PRO A 120 11.72 -12.15 -28.43
C PRO A 120 12.22 -13.43 -29.08
N ILE A 121 11.94 -14.58 -28.46
CA ILE A 121 12.12 -15.87 -29.12
C ILE A 121 11.05 -15.86 -30.22
N LEU A 122 11.50 -15.49 -31.41
CA LEU A 122 10.79 -15.67 -32.66
C LEU A 122 10.44 -17.15 -32.73
N ASN A 123 9.18 -17.46 -32.48
CA ASN A 123 8.64 -18.81 -32.46
C ASN A 123 8.61 -19.34 -33.91
N LEU A 124 9.76 -19.81 -34.39
CA LEU A 124 9.87 -20.50 -35.66
C LEU A 124 9.55 -21.98 -35.41
N GLN A 125 8.39 -22.38 -35.90
CA GLN A 125 7.92 -23.76 -35.93
C GLN A 125 8.98 -24.68 -36.55
N THR A 126 9.38 -25.72 -35.81
CA THR A 126 9.75 -26.98 -36.44
C THR A 126 9.17 -28.13 -35.61
N SER A 127 8.57 -29.06 -36.33
CA SER A 127 7.79 -30.20 -35.84
C SER A 127 8.71 -31.36 -35.42
N ALA A 128 8.46 -31.99 -34.26
CA ALA A 128 8.76 -33.41 -34.00
C ALA A 128 8.26 -33.87 -32.61
N GLU A 129 7.05 -34.45 -32.62
CA GLU A 129 6.56 -35.63 -31.89
C GLU A 129 7.06 -36.05 -30.47
N ALA A 130 6.05 -36.20 -29.59
CA ALA A 130 5.73 -37.37 -28.75
C ALA A 130 6.09 -37.43 -27.24
N THR A 131 5.02 -37.69 -26.45
CA THR A 131 4.95 -38.42 -25.15
C THR A 131 5.47 -37.67 -23.92
N SER A 132 4.77 -37.45 -22.81
CA SER A 132 3.60 -38.03 -22.13
C SER A 132 2.96 -36.94 -21.23
N GLY A 133 1.65 -36.75 -21.25
CA GLY A 133 0.97 -35.79 -20.37
C GLY A 133 0.84 -36.29 -18.91
N PRO A 134 0.79 -35.40 -17.91
CA PRO A 134 0.53 -35.77 -16.53
C PRO A 134 -0.93 -36.25 -16.34
N THR A 135 -1.12 -37.30 -15.55
CA THR A 135 -2.41 -37.93 -15.26
C THR A 135 -3.29 -37.01 -14.40
N VAL A 136 -4.60 -37.05 -14.63
CA VAL A 136 -5.66 -36.32 -13.90
C VAL A 136 -5.62 -36.46 -12.37
N GLU A 137 -4.90 -37.44 -11.83
CA GLU A 137 -4.67 -37.65 -10.39
C GLU A 137 -3.83 -36.53 -9.75
N ASP A 138 -2.83 -36.00 -10.46
CA ASP A 138 -1.90 -34.98 -9.94
C ASP A 138 -2.59 -33.62 -9.76
N MET A 139 -3.56 -33.29 -10.61
CA MET A 139 -4.30 -32.04 -10.53
C MET A 139 -5.24 -32.00 -9.32
N ALA A 140 -5.78 -33.16 -8.91
CA ALA A 140 -6.64 -33.27 -7.73
C ALA A 140 -5.83 -33.13 -6.42
N GLN A 141 -4.60 -33.65 -6.39
CA GLN A 141 -3.70 -33.49 -5.22
C GLN A 141 -3.24 -32.05 -5.03
N GLN A 142 -2.99 -31.31 -6.13
CA GLN A 142 -2.67 -29.89 -6.07
C GLN A 142 -3.85 -29.04 -5.56
N ALA A 143 -5.09 -29.39 -5.92
CA ALA A 143 -6.28 -28.72 -5.40
C ALA A 143 -6.50 -29.00 -3.89
N ALA A 144 -6.24 -30.22 -3.43
CA ALA A 144 -6.32 -30.57 -2.01
C ALA A 144 -5.25 -29.85 -1.16
N GLN A 145 -4.04 -29.64 -1.69
CA GLN A 145 -2.98 -28.89 -1.00
C GLN A 145 -3.32 -27.40 -0.79
N MET A 146 -4.19 -26.82 -1.62
CA MET A 146 -4.60 -25.42 -1.47
C MET A 146 -5.68 -25.21 -0.39
N GLU A 147 -6.48 -26.23 -0.05
CA GLU A 147 -7.50 -26.11 1.02
C GLU A 147 -6.92 -26.12 2.43
N ILE A 148 -5.76 -26.76 2.63
CA ILE A 148 -5.14 -26.89 3.96
C ILE A 148 -4.55 -25.55 4.41
N PHE A 149 -4.07 -24.72 3.48
CA PHE A 149 -3.50 -23.41 3.82
C PHE A 149 -4.55 -22.44 4.35
N TRP A 150 -5.77 -22.48 3.80
CA TRP A 150 -6.85 -21.58 4.22
C TRP A 150 -7.57 -22.02 5.50
N ASN A 151 -7.47 -23.29 5.89
CA ASN A 151 -8.10 -23.80 7.11
C ASN A 151 -7.18 -23.79 8.35
N VAL A 152 -5.88 -23.45 8.19
CA VAL A 152 -4.94 -23.26 9.31
C VAL A 152 -4.99 -21.81 9.84
N GLY A 153 -5.38 -20.83 9.02
CA GLY A 153 -5.54 -19.43 9.45
C GLY A 153 -6.80 -19.13 10.27
N LEU A 154 -7.75 -20.07 10.40
CA LEU A 154 -9.01 -19.89 11.12
C LEU A 154 -9.16 -20.75 12.40
N SER A 155 -8.17 -21.58 12.73
CA SER A 155 -8.19 -22.42 13.95
C SER A 155 -7.33 -21.88 15.09
N GLU A 156 -6.43 -20.92 14.84
CA GLU A 156 -5.56 -20.34 15.89
C GLU A 156 -6.23 -19.18 16.67
N LEU A 157 -7.50 -18.84 16.38
CA LEU A 157 -8.27 -17.79 17.07
C LEU A 157 -9.48 -18.30 17.87
N ILE A 158 -9.68 -19.61 18.00
CA ILE A 158 -10.75 -20.19 18.85
C ILE A 158 -10.17 -20.95 20.07
N SER A 159 -8.85 -21.11 20.19
CA SER A 159 -8.23 -21.79 21.33
C SER A 159 -7.77 -20.88 22.49
N ASP A 160 -7.83 -19.56 22.36
CA ASP A 160 -7.45 -18.60 23.42
C ASP A 160 -8.67 -18.01 24.19
N LEU A 161 -9.80 -18.74 24.17
CA LEU A 161 -10.97 -18.44 25.00
C LEU A 161 -11.50 -19.71 25.66
N THR A 162 -10.71 -20.27 26.57
CA THR A 162 -11.18 -21.02 27.76
C THR A 162 -10.19 -20.81 28.90
#